data_AF-A0A968ACF0-F1
#
_entry.id   AF-A0A968ACF0-F1
#
_cell.length_a   1.000
_cell.length_b   1.000
_cell.length_c   1.000
_cell.angle_alpha   90.00
_cell.angle_beta   90.00
_cell.angle_gamma   90.00
#
_symmetry.space_group_name_H-M   'P 1'
#
loop_
_entity.id
_entity.type
_entity.pdbx_description
1 polymer ?
#
loop_
_entity_poly.entity_id
_entity_poly.type
_entity_poly.pdbx_seq_one_letter_code
_entity_poly.pdbx_strand_id
1 'polypeptide(L)' 'SLVSTKCIGCHDINRVTNASFDELGWQLTVDRMVMSGAQLNEEQVSQVVDYLVENYPDE' A
#
# COMPACT_ATOMS: atom_id res chain seq x y z
N SER A 1 -2.96 -11.02 2.07
CA SER A 1 -3.68 -9.75 2.28
C SER A 1 -4.10 -9.17 0.94
N LEU A 2 -4.89 -8.08 0.90
CA LEU A 2 -5.11 -7.32 -0.34
C LEU A 2 -3.78 -6.90 -0.98
N VAL A 3 -2.78 -6.56 -0.16
CA VAL A 3 -1.43 -6.21 -0.62
C VAL A 3 -0.79 -7.33 -1.44
N SER A 4 -0.83 -8.58 -0.98
CA SER A 4 -0.20 -9.72 -1.70
C SER A 4 -0.84 -10.01 -3.07
N THR A 5 -2.09 -9.61 -3.30
CA THR A 5 -2.80 -9.87 -4.55
C THR A 5 -2.85 -8.65 -5.48
N LYS A 6 -2.91 -7.44 -4.92
CA LYS A 6 -3.07 -6.18 -5.68
C LYS A 6 -1.74 -5.51 -6.01
N CYS A 7 -0.70 -5.69 -5.19
CA CYS A 7 0.56 -4.94 -5.32
C CYS A 7 1.64 -5.67 -6.14
N ILE A 8 1.35 -6.84 -6.70
CA ILE A 8 2.28 -7.62 -7.55
C ILE A 8 2.02 -7.49 -9.05
N GLY A 9 0.96 -6.76 -9.45
CA GLY A 9 0.55 -6.66 -10.85
C GLY A 9 1.40 -5.70 -11.71
N CYS A 10 2.05 -4.71 -11.08
CA CYS A 10 2.77 -3.65 -11.80
C CYS A 10 4.29 -3.65 -11.53
N HIS A 11 4.71 -4.06 -10.33
CA HIS A 11 6.11 -4.13 -9.93
C HIS A 11 6.28 -5.18 -8.82
N ASP A 12 7.52 -5.47 -8.46
CA ASP A 12 7.85 -6.43 -7.41
C ASP A 12 7.37 -5.96 -6.01
N ILE A 13 6.96 -6.92 -5.18
CA ILE A 13 6.48 -6.67 -3.81
C ILE A 13 7.57 -6.14 -2.88
N ASN A 14 8.84 -6.33 -3.23
CA ASN A 14 9.99 -5.85 -2.46
C ASN A 14 9.97 -4.33 -2.23
N ARG A 15 9.28 -3.56 -3.08
CA ARG A 15 9.10 -2.11 -2.84
C ARG A 15 8.25 -1.80 -1.61
N VAL A 16 7.30 -2.67 -1.28
CA VAL A 16 6.45 -2.56 -0.10
C VAL A 16 7.22 -3.06 1.12
N THR A 17 7.83 -4.24 1.04
CA THR A 17 8.46 -4.88 2.21
C THR A 17 9.75 -4.20 2.67
N ASN A 18 10.35 -3.35 1.83
CA ASN A 18 11.56 -2.58 2.16
C ASN A 18 11.25 -1.12 2.52
N ALA A 19 9.98 -0.75 2.63
CA ALA A 19 9.55 0.58 2.99
C ALA A 19 8.87 0.57 4.36
N SER A 20 9.01 1.68 5.08
CA SER A 20 8.37 1.95 6.36
C SER A 20 7.86 3.38 6.33
N PHE A 21 6.60 3.57 6.71
CA PHE A 21 5.95 4.88 6.75
C PHE A 21 4.92 4.92 7.87
N ASP A 22 4.56 6.13 8.30
CA ASP A 22 3.38 6.38 9.12
C ASP A 22 2.09 6.26 8.27
N GLU A 23 0.94 6.42 8.92
CA GLU A 23 -0.37 6.32 8.25
C GLU A 23 -0.49 7.29 7.06
N LEU A 24 -0.06 8.53 7.24
CA LEU A 24 -0.12 9.54 6.18
C LEU A 24 0.81 9.18 5.00
N GLY A 25 2.02 8.71 5.28
CA GLY A 25 2.97 8.29 4.26
C GLY A 25 2.48 7.08 3.46
N TRP A 26 1.87 6.10 4.14
CA TRP A 26 1.24 4.97 3.46
C TRP A 26 0.02 5.38 2.64
N GLN A 27 -0.84 6.25 3.16
CA GLN A 27 -1.99 6.78 2.43
C GLN A 27 -1.55 7.46 1.12
N LEU A 28 -0.60 8.40 1.19
CA LEU A 28 -0.07 9.09 0.00
C LEU A 28 0.58 8.13 -1.00
N THR A 29 1.24 7.08 -0.51
CA THR A 29 1.88 6.07 -1.36
C THR A 29 0.83 5.24 -2.10
N VAL A 30 -0.19 4.76 -1.40
CA VAL A 30 -1.28 3.95 -2.00
C VAL A 30 -2.09 4.79 -2.99
N ASP A 31 -2.40 6.04 -2.66
CA ASP A 31 -3.09 6.96 -3.56
C ASP A 31 -2.30 7.18 -4.86
N ARG A 32 -0.97 7.34 -4.75
CA ARG A 32 -0.10 7.43 -5.92
C ARG A 32 -0.16 6.14 -6.76
N MET A 33 -0.27 4.97 -6.15
CA MET A 33 -0.39 3.70 -6.88
C MET A 33 -1.74 3.61 -7.61
N VAL A 34 -2.82 4.07 -6.98
CA VAL A 34 -4.15 4.16 -7.62
C VAL A 34 -4.11 5.12 -8.81
N MET A 35 -3.51 6.32 -8.64
CA MET A 35 -3.29 7.27 -9.73
C MET A 35 -2.42 6.68 -10.86
N SER A 36 -1.53 5.75 -10.54
CA SER A 36 -0.68 5.05 -11.50
C SER A 36 -1.35 3.83 -12.15
N GLY A 37 -2.62 3.55 -11.82
CA GLY A 37 -3.44 2.52 -12.43
C GLY A 37 -3.76 1.31 -11.55
N ALA A 38 -3.37 1.29 -10.28
CA ALA A 38 -3.78 0.23 -9.36
C ALA A 38 -5.31 0.26 -9.16
N GLN A 39 -5.95 -0.90 -9.34
CA GLN A 39 -7.40 -1.02 -9.23
C GLN A 39 -7.82 -1.36 -7.79
N LEU A 40 -7.97 -0.31 -6.99
CA LEU A 40 -8.50 -0.33 -5.63
C LEU A 40 -9.67 0.67 -5.53
N ASN A 41 -10.72 0.32 -4.81
CA ASN A 41 -11.75 1.27 -4.39
C ASN A 41 -11.37 1.91 -3.03
N GLU A 42 -12.13 2.92 -2.58
CA GLU A 42 -11.84 3.65 -1.33
C GLU A 42 -11.74 2.72 -0.11
N GLU A 43 -12.65 1.76 0.04
CA GLU A 43 -12.63 0.79 1.14
C GLU A 43 -11.36 -0.08 1.11
N GLN A 44 -10.95 -0.54 -0.07
CA GLN A 44 -9.74 -1.33 -0.26
C GLN A 44 -8.48 -0.51 -0.03
N VAL A 45 -8.48 0.79 -0.35
CA VAL A 45 -7.38 1.70 -0.01
C VAL A 45 -7.22 1.74 1.50
N SER A 46 -8.28 2.00 2.25
CA SER A 46 -8.22 2.01 3.72
C SER A 46 -7.72 0.69 4.29
N GLN A 47 -8.25 -0.45 3.83
CA GLN A 47 -7.81 -1.77 4.28
C GLN A 47 -6.33 -2.07 3.96
N VAL A 48 -5.83 -1.55 2.83
CA VAL A 48 -4.41 -1.66 2.47
C VAL A 48 -3.56 -0.78 3.37
N VAL A 49 -3.95 0.48 3.60
CA VAL A 49 -3.22 1.41 4.46
C VAL A 49 -3.14 0.88 5.89
N ASP A 50 -4.26 0.42 6.46
CA ASP A 50 -4.29 -0.19 7.80
C ASP A 50 -3.30 -1.34 7.93
N TYR A 51 -3.32 -2.25 6.94
CA TYR A 51 -2.40 -3.38 6.90
C TYR A 51 -0.94 -2.92 6.80
N LEU A 52 -0.65 -1.89 6.01
CA LEU A 52 0.71 -1.39 5.83
C LEU A 52 1.25 -0.71 7.09
N VAL A 53 0.41 0.06 7.80
CA VAL A 53 0.77 0.66 9.10
C VAL A 53 1.01 -0.42 10.15
N GLU A 54 0.19 -1.47 10.20
CA GLU A 54 0.34 -2.54 11.18
C GLU A 54 1.62 -3.38 10.95
N ASN A 55 2.02 -3.58 9.69
CA ASN A 55 3.10 -4.51 9.33
C ASN A 55 4.42 -3.82 8.97
N TYR A 56 4.38 -2.54 8.58
CA TYR A 56 5.52 -1.74 8.13
C TYR A 56 5.45 -0.29 8.64
N PRO A 57 5.30 -0.05 9.97
CA PRO A 57 5.27 1.30 10.53
C PRO A 57 6.63 2.00 10.41
N ASP A 58 6.61 3.34 10.39
CA ASP A 58 7.77 4.17 10.73
C ASP A 58 8.03 4.09 12.25
N GLU A 59 9.29 4.04 12.69
CA GLU A 59 9.65 3.90 14.11
C GLU A 59 9.31 5.14 14.97
#